data_AF-A0A1J9UMD2-F1
#
_entry.id   AF-A0A1J9UMD2-F1
#
_cell.length_a   1.000
_cell.length_b   1.000
_cell.length_c   1.000
_cell.angle_alpha   90.00
_cell.angle_beta   90.00
_cell.angle_gamma   90.00
#
_symmetry.space_group_name_H-M   'P 1'
#
loop_
_entity.id
_entity.type
_entity.pdbx_description
1 polymer ?
#
loop_
_entity_poly.entity_id
_entity_poly.type
_entity_poly.pdbx_seq_one_letter_code
_entity_poly.pdbx_strand_id
1 'polypeptide(L)'
;MDKTQIAKIMRDSIKSGQLDMLRALLGKEPEMLSYVTPFGTWLHVATAHGHLEIIEYLINSGIDIHAKGGTFSTNALERAATKGYLHIAEYLIKHHVEMDTSEPDRNPLFAAIYSGHFEIVKLLVMNGIDITIKYSGNNMKDMDAYTFAVERGEMKIAEYLKRRLNERV
;
A
#
# COMPACT_ATOMS: atom_id res chain seq x y z
N MET A 1 -9.73 -29.79 2.44
CA MET A 1 -10.23 -28.95 1.31
C MET A 1 -9.07 -28.76 0.36
N ASP A 2 -9.32 -28.54 -0.94
CA ASP A 2 -8.23 -28.10 -1.80
C ASP A 2 -7.79 -26.66 -1.44
N LYS A 3 -6.54 -26.32 -1.79
CA LYS A 3 -5.94 -25.01 -1.46
C LYS A 3 -6.71 -23.83 -2.07
N THR A 4 -7.36 -24.03 -3.21
CA THR A 4 -8.15 -22.99 -3.88
C THR A 4 -9.40 -22.65 -3.07
N GLN A 5 -10.08 -23.66 -2.53
CA GLN A 5 -11.23 -23.48 -1.67
C GLN A 5 -10.82 -22.83 -0.34
N ILE A 6 -9.69 -23.23 0.27
CA ILE A 6 -9.17 -22.60 1.49
C ILE A 6 -8.82 -21.13 1.22
N ALA A 7 -8.11 -20.85 0.14
CA ALA A 7 -7.76 -19.49 -0.28
C ALA A 7 -9.00 -18.61 -0.49
N LYS A 8 -10.08 -19.16 -1.04
CA LYS A 8 -11.35 -18.45 -1.20
C LYS A 8 -11.95 -18.07 0.15
N ILE A 9 -12.05 -19.02 1.08
CA ILE A 9 -12.60 -18.75 2.43
C ILE A 9 -11.71 -17.76 3.19
N MET A 10 -10.39 -17.94 3.16
CA MET A 10 -9.45 -17.00 3.77
C MET A 10 -9.63 -15.59 3.21
N ARG A 11 -9.67 -15.44 1.88
CA ARG A 11 -9.92 -14.15 1.24
C ARG A 11 -11.24 -13.54 1.69
N ASP A 12 -12.34 -14.30 1.67
CA ASP A 12 -13.67 -13.80 2.03
C ASP A 12 -13.73 -13.40 3.52
N SER A 13 -13.04 -14.14 4.40
CA SER A 13 -12.89 -13.81 5.82
C SER A 13 -12.10 -12.51 6.01
N ILE A 14 -10.99 -12.32 5.29
CA ILE A 14 -10.19 -11.10 5.34
C ILE A 14 -11.00 -9.91 4.84
N LYS A 15 -11.68 -10.03 3.69
CA LYS A 15 -12.51 -8.95 3.14
C LYS A 15 -13.59 -8.49 4.13
N SER A 16 -14.12 -9.43 4.90
CA SER A 16 -15.21 -9.19 5.85
C SER A 16 -14.73 -8.86 7.27
N GLY A 17 -13.42 -8.73 7.51
CA GLY A 17 -12.87 -8.40 8.84
C GLY A 17 -12.91 -9.54 9.85
N GLN A 18 -13.11 -10.80 9.43
CA GLN A 18 -13.27 -11.95 10.32
C GLN A 18 -11.91 -12.51 10.78
N LEU A 19 -11.24 -11.79 11.68
CA LEU A 19 -9.90 -12.15 12.19
C LEU A 19 -9.85 -13.54 12.85
N ASP A 20 -10.87 -13.93 13.62
CA ASP A 20 -10.88 -15.24 14.29
C ASP A 20 -10.98 -16.40 13.30
N MET A 21 -11.71 -16.22 12.20
CA MET A 21 -11.75 -17.20 11.11
C MET A 21 -10.38 -17.32 10.44
N LEU A 22 -9.73 -16.19 10.14
CA LEU A 22 -8.38 -16.19 9.57
C LEU A 22 -7.38 -16.90 10.50
N ARG A 23 -7.40 -16.60 11.80
CA ARG A 23 -6.58 -17.26 12.83
C ARG A 23 -6.81 -18.77 12.86
N ALA A 24 -8.07 -19.20 12.89
CA ALA A 24 -8.42 -20.61 12.91
C ALA A 24 -7.94 -21.34 11.65
N LEU A 25 -8.02 -20.71 10.48
CA LEU A 25 -7.56 -21.28 9.22
C LEU A 25 -6.04 -21.37 9.16
N LEU A 26 -5.30 -20.30 9.53
CA LEU A 26 -3.84 -20.32 9.56
C LEU A 26 -3.26 -21.23 10.66
N GLY A 27 -3.99 -21.44 11.76
CA GLY A 27 -3.61 -22.41 12.78
C GLY A 27 -3.72 -23.87 12.30
N LYS A 28 -4.59 -24.15 11.32
CA LYS A 28 -4.74 -25.48 10.72
C LYS A 28 -3.84 -25.68 9.51
N GLU A 29 -3.68 -24.64 8.69
CA GLU A 29 -3.00 -24.67 7.39
C GLU A 29 -1.99 -23.50 7.32
N PRO A 30 -0.89 -23.53 8.11
CA PRO A 30 0.04 -22.41 8.23
C PRO A 30 0.77 -22.08 6.92
N GLU A 31 0.92 -23.04 6.02
CA GLU A 31 1.50 -22.83 4.69
C GLU A 31 0.65 -21.91 3.80
N MET A 32 -0.61 -21.68 4.17
CA MET A 32 -1.44 -20.71 3.49
C MET A 32 -0.96 -19.27 3.73
N LEU A 33 -0.15 -18.99 4.76
CA LEU A 33 0.35 -17.63 5.05
C LEU A 33 1.08 -17.01 3.85
N SER A 34 1.92 -17.79 3.17
CA SER A 34 2.68 -17.37 1.99
C SER A 34 1.92 -17.58 0.67
N TYR A 35 0.65 -17.97 0.71
CA TYR A 35 -0.13 -18.25 -0.50
C TYR A 35 -0.47 -16.95 -1.23
N VAL A 36 -0.15 -16.90 -2.52
CA VAL A 36 -0.42 -15.73 -3.38
C VAL A 36 -1.61 -16.02 -4.27
N THR A 37 -2.57 -15.09 -4.27
CA THR A 37 -3.76 -15.15 -5.14
C THR A 37 -3.61 -14.15 -6.30
N PRO A 38 -4.48 -14.22 -7.32
CA PRO A 38 -4.59 -13.15 -8.33
C PRO A 38 -4.91 -11.76 -7.73
N PHE A 39 -5.33 -11.68 -6.47
CA PHE A 39 -5.60 -10.44 -5.73
C PHE A 39 -4.42 -10.00 -4.84
N GLY A 40 -3.33 -10.78 -4.81
CA GLY A 40 -2.14 -10.55 -3.99
C GLY A 40 -2.06 -11.48 -2.79
N THR A 41 -1.14 -11.15 -1.88
CA THR A 41 -1.04 -11.80 -0.56
C THR A 41 -2.18 -11.36 0.35
N TRP A 42 -2.33 -12.03 1.50
CA TRP A 42 -3.32 -11.64 2.50
C TRP A 42 -3.13 -10.21 3.01
N LEU A 43 -1.90 -9.73 3.07
CA LEU A 43 -1.58 -8.35 3.44
C LEU A 43 -2.19 -7.35 2.45
N HIS A 44 -2.13 -7.62 1.15
CA HIS A 44 -2.76 -6.79 0.12
C HIS A 44 -4.28 -6.78 0.26
N VAL A 45 -4.89 -7.94 0.47
CA VAL A 45 -6.35 -8.05 0.61
C VAL A 45 -6.83 -7.31 1.86
N ALA A 46 -6.16 -7.49 3.01
CA ALA A 46 -6.50 -6.80 4.25
C ALA A 46 -6.36 -5.28 4.12
N THR A 47 -5.26 -4.83 3.51
CA THR A 47 -5.03 -3.40 3.23
C THR A 47 -6.06 -2.82 2.27
N ALA A 48 -6.50 -3.58 1.26
CA ALA A 48 -7.54 -3.14 0.33
C ALA A 48 -8.89 -2.84 1.00
N HIS A 49 -9.15 -3.46 2.15
CA HIS A 49 -10.44 -3.41 2.86
C HIS A 49 -10.35 -2.66 4.20
N GLY A 50 -9.18 -2.12 4.56
CA GLY A 50 -9.05 -1.25 5.74
C GLY A 50 -8.97 -1.99 7.08
N HIS A 51 -8.65 -3.29 7.10
CA HIS A 51 -8.68 -4.09 8.33
C HIS A 51 -7.32 -4.10 9.05
N LEU A 52 -7.03 -3.06 9.83
CA LEU A 52 -5.76 -2.92 10.56
C LEU A 52 -5.47 -4.13 11.47
N GLU A 53 -6.45 -4.61 12.24
CA GLU A 53 -6.24 -5.75 13.16
C GLU A 53 -5.80 -7.03 12.42
N ILE A 54 -6.27 -7.22 11.18
CA ILE A 54 -5.84 -8.33 10.33
C ILE A 54 -4.41 -8.10 9.81
N ILE A 55 -4.08 -6.87 9.43
CA ILE A 55 -2.73 -6.49 9.00
C ILE A 55 -1.73 -6.74 10.14
N GLU A 56 -2.05 -6.29 11.36
CA GLU A 56 -1.24 -6.51 12.56
C GLU A 56 -0.99 -8.01 12.78
N TYR A 57 -2.06 -8.81 12.75
CA TYR A 57 -1.95 -10.25 12.91
C TYR A 57 -1.08 -10.91 11.83
N LEU A 58 -1.27 -10.56 10.56
CA LEU A 58 -0.51 -11.13 9.45
C LEU A 58 0.99 -10.81 9.54
N ILE A 59 1.34 -9.55 9.87
CA ILE A 59 2.73 -9.13 10.06
C ILE A 59 3.35 -9.87 11.26
N ASN A 60 2.64 -9.96 12.38
CA ASN A 60 3.10 -10.70 13.56
C ASN A 60 3.20 -12.22 13.30
N SER A 61 2.46 -12.74 12.32
CA SER A 61 2.54 -14.14 11.90
C SER A 61 3.70 -14.40 10.92
N GLY A 62 4.44 -13.37 10.50
CA GLY A 62 5.59 -13.50 9.61
C GLY A 62 5.24 -13.53 8.12
N ILE A 63 4.14 -12.91 7.70
CA ILE A 63 3.87 -12.73 6.27
C ILE A 63 5.00 -11.90 5.64
N ASP A 64 5.39 -12.22 4.40
CA ASP A 64 6.32 -11.39 3.65
C ASP A 64 5.68 -10.02 3.35
N ILE A 65 6.18 -8.99 4.02
CA ILE A 65 5.68 -7.61 3.92
C ILE A 65 6.13 -6.91 2.62
N HIS A 66 7.17 -7.44 1.98
CA HIS A 66 7.72 -6.91 0.72
C HIS A 66 7.25 -7.70 -0.50
N ALA A 67 6.43 -8.73 -0.30
CA ALA A 67 5.82 -9.47 -1.39
C ALA A 67 5.10 -8.50 -2.31
N LYS A 68 5.39 -8.60 -3.61
CA LYS A 68 4.63 -7.91 -4.66
C LYS A 68 3.53 -8.85 -5.11
N GLY A 69 2.29 -8.37 -5.23
CA GLY A 69 1.20 -9.27 -5.59
C GLY A 69 -0.07 -8.60 -6.10
N GLY A 70 -0.89 -9.43 -6.74
CA GLY A 70 -2.23 -9.08 -7.19
C GLY A 70 -2.26 -8.39 -8.54
N THR A 71 -3.47 -8.12 -9.02
CA THR A 71 -3.67 -7.21 -10.17
C THR A 71 -2.96 -5.90 -9.84
N PHE A 72 -2.02 -5.50 -10.71
CA PHE A 72 -1.13 -4.33 -10.61
C PHE A 72 0.19 -4.52 -9.85
N SER A 73 0.45 -5.67 -9.19
CA SER A 73 1.74 -5.96 -8.54
C SER A 73 2.22 -4.81 -7.61
N THR A 74 1.26 -4.24 -6.89
CA THR A 74 1.46 -3.13 -5.95
C THR A 74 1.97 -3.66 -4.61
N ASN A 75 2.60 -2.82 -3.80
CA ASN A 75 2.89 -3.17 -2.41
C ASN A 75 1.72 -2.77 -1.48
N ALA A 76 1.76 -3.17 -0.21
CA ALA A 76 0.70 -2.84 0.74
C ALA A 76 0.59 -1.32 1.00
N LEU A 77 1.71 -0.60 1.07
CA LEU A 77 1.73 0.83 1.37
C LEU A 77 1.09 1.67 0.26
N GLU A 78 1.36 1.36 -1.00
CA GLU A 78 0.72 1.98 -2.18
C GLU A 78 -0.80 1.80 -2.14
N ARG A 79 -1.27 0.63 -1.71
CA ARG A 79 -2.70 0.34 -1.59
C ARG A 79 -3.35 1.13 -0.46
N ALA A 80 -2.69 1.24 0.69
CA ALA A 80 -3.15 2.10 1.79
C ALA A 80 -3.18 3.57 1.36
N ALA A 81 -2.15 4.01 0.63
CA ALA A 81 -2.03 5.34 0.06
C ALA A 81 -3.14 5.65 -0.94
N THR A 82 -3.45 4.72 -1.84
CA THR A 82 -4.55 4.85 -2.82
C THR A 82 -5.91 4.99 -2.14
N LYS A 83 -6.12 4.29 -1.02
CA LYS A 83 -7.40 4.20 -0.30
C LYS A 83 -7.59 5.26 0.78
N GLY A 84 -6.54 6.02 1.13
CA GLY A 84 -6.63 7.02 2.18
C GLY A 84 -6.59 6.45 3.60
N TYR A 85 -6.12 5.21 3.78
CA TYR A 85 -6.04 4.56 5.08
C TYR A 85 -4.78 5.00 5.86
N LEU A 86 -4.84 6.19 6.45
CA LEU A 86 -3.73 6.81 7.17
C LEU A 86 -3.15 5.91 8.27
N HIS A 87 -3.99 5.36 9.14
CA HIS A 87 -3.57 4.49 10.24
C HIS A 87 -2.88 3.20 9.75
N ILE A 88 -3.29 2.67 8.60
CA ILE A 88 -2.61 1.52 7.98
C ILE A 88 -1.27 1.95 7.39
N ALA A 89 -1.21 3.10 6.71
CA ALA A 89 0.04 3.62 6.17
C ALA A 89 1.08 3.86 7.29
N GLU A 90 0.66 4.46 8.42
CA GLU A 90 1.50 4.64 9.61
C GLU A 90 2.04 3.30 10.13
N TYR A 91 1.17 2.29 10.25
CA TYR A 91 1.56 0.97 10.71
C TYR A 91 2.55 0.30 9.76
N LEU A 92 2.29 0.31 8.45
CA LEU A 92 3.17 -0.30 7.45
C LEU A 92 4.56 0.38 7.40
N ILE A 93 4.62 1.71 7.51
CA ILE A 93 5.88 2.46 7.57
C ILE A 93 6.65 2.12 8.84
N LYS A 94 5.98 2.02 10.00
CA LYS A 94 6.59 1.59 11.26
C LYS A 94 7.21 0.19 11.17
N HIS A 95 6.65 -0.66 10.31
CA HIS A 95 7.16 -2.01 10.02
C HIS A 95 8.10 -2.06 8.81
N HIS A 96 8.64 -0.92 8.38
CA HIS A 96 9.68 -0.81 7.35
C HIS A 96 9.30 -1.38 5.99
N VAL A 97 8.02 -1.32 5.61
CA VAL A 97 7.61 -1.61 4.22
C VAL A 97 8.34 -0.66 3.26
N GLU A 98 8.77 -1.21 2.11
CA GLU A 98 9.46 -0.45 1.06
C GLU A 98 8.60 0.74 0.58
N MET A 99 9.16 1.96 0.69
CA MET A 99 8.50 3.19 0.25
C MET A 99 8.91 3.58 -1.18
N ASP A 100 10.20 3.48 -1.48
CA ASP A 100 10.78 3.89 -2.76
C ASP A 100 10.84 2.70 -3.71
N THR A 101 9.76 2.49 -4.47
CA THR A 101 9.70 1.43 -5.48
C THR A 101 10.40 1.86 -6.76
N SER A 102 11.12 0.93 -7.41
CA SER A 102 11.78 1.16 -8.70
C SER A 102 10.83 1.46 -9.86
N GLU A 103 9.54 1.15 -9.69
CA GLU A 103 8.47 1.37 -10.65
C GLU A 103 7.68 2.64 -10.24
N PRO A 104 7.81 3.76 -10.97
CA PRO A 104 7.17 5.01 -10.57
C PRO A 104 5.64 5.00 -10.62
N ASP A 105 5.04 4.14 -11.44
CA ASP A 105 3.59 3.93 -11.47
C ASP A 105 3.06 3.18 -10.23
N ARG A 106 3.95 2.67 -9.38
CA ARG A 106 3.65 1.89 -8.16
C ARG A 106 4.21 2.51 -6.89
N ASN A 107 4.57 3.78 -6.95
CA ASN A 107 5.09 4.50 -5.79
C ASN A 107 3.92 5.03 -4.93
N PRO A 108 3.93 4.81 -3.60
CA PRO A 108 2.86 5.25 -2.70
C PRO A 108 2.65 6.77 -2.68
N LEU A 109 3.67 7.59 -2.99
CA LEU A 109 3.53 9.03 -3.12
C LEU A 109 2.58 9.39 -4.25
N PHE A 110 2.80 8.85 -5.46
CA PHE A 110 1.94 9.13 -6.61
C PHE A 110 0.53 8.57 -6.42
N ALA A 111 0.38 7.42 -5.76
CA ALA A 111 -0.93 6.89 -5.37
C ALA A 111 -1.70 7.85 -4.45
N ALA A 112 -1.04 8.38 -3.42
CA ALA A 112 -1.65 9.35 -2.51
C ALA A 112 -2.00 10.68 -3.21
N ILE A 113 -1.13 11.16 -4.11
CA ILE A 113 -1.41 12.36 -4.92
C ILE A 113 -2.59 12.10 -5.86
N TYR A 114 -2.61 10.98 -6.59
CA TYR A 114 -3.66 10.65 -7.54
C TYR A 114 -5.04 10.61 -6.90
N SER A 115 -5.12 10.13 -5.65
CA SER A 115 -6.36 10.04 -4.86
C SER A 115 -6.63 11.26 -3.95
N GLY A 116 -5.79 12.31 -3.97
CA GLY A 116 -5.99 13.53 -3.17
C GLY A 116 -5.78 13.38 -1.66
N HIS A 117 -5.06 12.35 -1.21
CA HIS A 117 -4.88 12.04 0.20
C HIS A 117 -3.71 12.80 0.84
N PHE A 118 -3.93 14.11 1.08
CA PHE A 118 -2.91 15.04 1.59
C PHE A 118 -2.20 14.59 2.88
N GLU A 119 -2.92 14.04 3.86
CA GLU A 119 -2.28 13.60 5.12
C GLU A 119 -1.36 12.38 4.92
N ILE A 120 -1.67 11.51 3.95
CA ILE A 120 -0.76 10.42 3.57
C ILE A 120 0.47 10.99 2.86
N VAL A 121 0.32 11.97 1.97
CA VAL A 121 1.47 12.64 1.34
C VAL A 121 2.40 13.23 2.41
N LYS A 122 1.84 13.93 3.40
CA LYS A 122 2.62 14.46 4.54
C LYS A 122 3.35 13.34 5.28
N LEU A 123 2.65 12.27 5.63
CA LEU A 123 3.22 11.12 6.33
C LEU A 123 4.41 10.54 5.57
N LEU A 124 4.26 10.27 4.27
CA LEU A 124 5.32 9.70 3.43
C LEU A 124 6.54 10.63 3.36
N VAL A 125 6.32 11.94 3.15
CA VAL A 125 7.39 12.94 3.08
C VAL A 125 8.12 13.10 4.42
N MET A 126 7.40 13.03 5.54
CA MET A 126 8.00 13.09 6.88
C MET A 126 8.86 11.84 7.18
N ASN A 127 8.53 10.70 6.57
CA ASN A 127 9.30 9.47 6.70
C ASN A 127 10.38 9.31 5.63
N GLY A 128 10.62 10.33 4.81
CA GLY A 128 11.79 10.40 3.95
C GLY A 128 11.62 9.77 2.57
N ILE A 129 10.40 9.53 2.11
CA ILE A 129 10.17 9.11 0.71
C ILE A 129 10.87 10.06 -0.27
N ASP A 130 11.38 9.52 -1.38
CA ASP A 130 11.97 10.34 -2.43
C ASP A 130 10.87 11.09 -3.19
N ILE A 131 10.84 12.41 -3.04
CA ILE A 131 9.91 13.31 -3.76
C ILE A 131 10.46 13.78 -5.12
N THR A 132 11.68 13.37 -5.49
CA THR A 132 12.32 13.71 -6.78
C THR A 132 12.11 12.65 -7.85
N ILE A 133 11.55 11.49 -7.47
CA ILE A 133 11.15 10.43 -8.39
C ILE A 133 10.17 10.97 -9.45
N LYS A 134 10.29 10.46 -10.67
CA LYS A 134 9.47 10.86 -11.81
C LYS A 134 8.46 9.79 -12.17
N TYR A 135 7.19 10.17 -12.23
CA TYR A 135 6.11 9.35 -12.72
C TYR A 135 6.22 9.12 -14.23
N SER A 136 6.11 7.86 -14.64
CA SER A 136 6.09 7.43 -16.03
C SER A 136 4.99 6.40 -16.25
N GLY A 137 3.77 6.87 -16.50
CA GLY A 137 2.62 6.07 -16.88
C GLY A 137 2.31 6.15 -18.37
N ASN A 138 1.21 5.52 -18.80
CA ASN A 138 0.85 5.43 -20.23
C ASN A 138 0.63 6.80 -20.90
N ASN A 139 0.07 7.77 -20.17
CA ASN A 139 -0.33 9.09 -20.72
C ASN A 139 0.46 10.28 -20.14
N MET A 140 1.26 10.05 -19.10
CA MET A 140 2.02 11.10 -18.40
C MET A 140 3.43 10.56 -18.17
N LYS A 141 4.44 11.25 -18.68
CA LYS A 141 5.85 10.83 -18.63
C LYS A 141 6.70 11.91 -17.99
N ASP A 142 7.70 11.47 -17.24
CA ASP A 142 8.73 12.30 -16.64
C ASP A 142 8.22 13.42 -15.71
N MET A 143 7.06 13.22 -15.08
CA MET A 143 6.48 14.19 -14.14
C MET A 143 7.01 13.96 -12.73
N ASP A 144 7.66 14.95 -12.13
CA ASP A 144 7.94 14.93 -10.69
C ASP A 144 6.65 15.02 -9.86
N ALA A 145 6.75 14.73 -8.56
CA ALA A 145 5.62 14.73 -7.65
C ALA A 145 4.87 16.07 -7.57
N TYR A 146 5.59 17.20 -7.71
CA TYR A 146 4.98 18.53 -7.74
C TYR A 146 4.13 18.73 -8.99
N THR A 147 4.71 18.50 -10.16
CA THR A 147 4.06 18.64 -11.47
C THR A 147 2.86 17.70 -11.58
N PHE A 148 3.02 16.45 -11.14
CA PHE A 148 1.94 15.49 -11.10
C PHE A 148 0.77 15.97 -10.23
N ALA A 149 1.04 16.57 -9.05
CA ALA A 149 -0.01 17.14 -8.20
C ALA A 149 -0.73 18.32 -8.87
N VAL A 150 -0.02 19.19 -9.59
CA VAL A 150 -0.61 20.31 -10.35
C VAL A 150 -1.53 19.80 -11.45
N GLU A 151 -1.07 18.83 -12.26
CA GLU A 151 -1.85 18.24 -13.36
C GLU A 151 -3.12 17.53 -12.87
N ARG A 152 -3.09 16.99 -11.65
CA ARG A 152 -4.25 16.36 -10.99
C ARG A 152 -5.19 17.36 -10.34
N GLY A 153 -4.82 18.65 -10.27
CA GLY A 153 -5.60 19.70 -9.59
C GLY A 153 -5.45 19.69 -8.06
N GLU A 154 -4.50 18.92 -7.53
CA GLU A 154 -4.27 18.74 -6.09
C GLU A 154 -3.40 19.88 -5.52
N MET A 155 -3.89 21.12 -5.63
CA MET A 155 -3.10 22.33 -5.36
C MET A 155 -2.51 22.38 -3.95
N LYS A 156 -3.25 21.90 -2.93
CA LYS A 156 -2.75 21.83 -1.55
C LYS A 156 -1.54 20.90 -1.43
N ILE A 157 -1.57 19.77 -2.13
CA ILE A 157 -0.46 18.81 -2.18
C ILE A 157 0.71 19.42 -2.96
N ALA A 158 0.45 20.03 -4.12
CA ALA A 158 1.46 20.67 -4.95
C ALA A 158 2.23 21.76 -4.17
N GLU A 159 1.52 22.66 -3.48
CA GLU A 159 2.17 23.70 -2.67
C GLU A 159 3.05 23.11 -1.56
N TYR A 160 2.57 22.06 -0.89
CA TYR A 160 3.36 21.37 0.13
C TYR A 160 4.64 20.76 -0.46
N LEU A 161 4.53 20.01 -1.56
CA LEU A 161 5.68 19.38 -2.22
C LEU A 161 6.68 20.42 -2.73
N LYS A 162 6.21 21.55 -3.29
CA LYS A 162 7.07 22.65 -3.73
C LYS A 162 7.91 23.23 -2.60
N ARG A 163 7.30 23.44 -1.42
CA ARG A 163 8.04 23.92 -0.23
C ARG A 163 9.10 22.91 0.20
N ARG A 164 8.74 21.62 0.26
CA ARG A 164 9.64 20.54 0.68
C ARG A 164 10.81 20.30 -0.30
N LEU A 165 10.61 20.53 -1.59
CA LEU A 165 11.69 20.50 -2.59
C LEU A 165 12.69 21.64 -2.39
N ASN A 166 12.21 22.86 -2.11
CA ASN A 166 13.06 24.02 -1.88
C ASN A 166 13.88 23.93 -0.59
N GLU A 167 13.36 23.25 0.43
CA GLU A 167 14.05 23.04 1.72
C GLU A 167 15.17 21.98 1.66
N ARG A 168 15.29 21.23 0.56
CA ARG A 168 16.35 20.23 0.35
C ARG A 168 17.61 20.80 -0.31
N VAL A 169 17.63 22.09 -0.69
CA VAL A 169 18.75 22.78 -1.35
C VAL A 169 19.64 23.49 -0.33
#